data_AF-A0A1X7G7R2-F1
#
_entry.id   AF-A0A1X7G7R2-F1
#
_cell.length_a   1.000
_cell.length_b   1.000
_cell.length_c   1.000
_cell.angle_alpha   90.00
_cell.angle_beta   90.00
_cell.angle_gamma   90.00
#
_symmetry.space_group_name_H-M   'P 1'
#
loop_
_entity.id
_entity.type
_entity.pdbx_description
1 polymer ?
#
loop_
_entity_poly.entity_id
_entity_poly.type
_entity_poly.pdbx_seq_one_letter_code
_entity_poly.pdbx_strand_id
1 'polypeptide(L)'
;MPPFAEVEGAHPYPPVPAPIPAMFRGVWAETKAACADRANPSWLGISGRTLQFPDRVVEETKIDLPAALQFVLTDATAAEYRFTIDATGDRLTDTAGVVRVRCL
;
A
#
# COMPACT_ATOMS: atom_id res chain seq x y z
N MET A 1 -10.33 25.13 26.61
CA MET A 1 -9.70 24.48 25.44
C MET A 1 -10.39 23.14 25.24
N PRO A 2 -11.35 23.02 24.31
CA PRO A 2 -11.91 21.72 23.98
C PRO A 2 -10.96 20.95 23.04
N PRO A 3 -11.07 19.61 22.99
CA PRO A 3 -10.01 18.71 22.58
C PRO A 3 -9.86 18.60 21.06
N PHE A 4 -8.64 18.27 20.62
CA PHE A 4 -8.35 17.88 19.24
C PHE A 4 -9.19 16.64 18.91
N ALA A 5 -10.26 16.83 18.14
CA ALA A 5 -10.96 15.73 17.51
C ALA A 5 -10.00 15.07 16.51
N GLU A 6 -9.74 13.78 16.69
CA GLU A 6 -9.28 12.91 15.61
C GLU A 6 -10.26 13.10 14.45
N VAL A 7 -9.79 13.74 13.38
CA VAL A 7 -10.52 13.76 12.13
C VAL A 7 -10.32 12.36 11.54
N GLU A 8 -11.17 11.43 11.96
CA GLU A 8 -11.48 10.25 11.15
C GLU A 8 -12.08 10.76 9.85
N GLY A 9 -11.21 11.14 8.92
CA GLY A 9 -11.56 11.54 7.58
C GLY A 9 -12.08 10.31 6.84
N ALA A 10 -13.33 9.94 7.12
CA ALA A 10 -14.10 9.09 6.23
C ALA A 10 -14.15 9.82 4.88
N HIS A 11 -13.44 9.27 3.89
CA HIS A 11 -13.49 9.80 2.54
C HIS A 11 -14.95 9.76 2.07
N PRO A 12 -15.57 10.91 1.71
CA PRO A 12 -17.00 10.98 1.42
C PRO A 12 -17.40 10.31 0.11
N TYR A 13 -16.45 9.68 -0.58
CA TYR A 13 -16.66 9.02 -1.86
C TYR A 13 -16.57 7.51 -1.67
N PRO A 14 -17.56 6.73 -2.14
CA PRO A 14 -17.44 5.28 -2.14
C PRO A 14 -16.17 4.89 -2.92
N PRO A 15 -15.41 3.88 -2.46
CA PRO A 15 -14.19 3.48 -3.15
C PRO A 15 -14.54 3.06 -4.58
N VAL A 16 -13.98 3.79 -5.54
CA VAL A 16 -14.24 3.64 -6.98
C VAL A 16 -13.11 2.80 -7.56
N PRO A 17 -13.36 1.90 -8.52
CA PRO A 17 -12.28 1.29 -9.28
C PRO A 17 -11.44 2.39 -9.95
N ALA A 18 -10.20 2.53 -9.50
CA ALA A 18 -9.23 3.50 -9.98
C ALA A 18 -7.84 2.85 -9.89
N PRO A 19 -6.89 3.19 -10.77
CA PRO A 19 -5.55 2.60 -10.76
C PRO A 19 -4.75 3.04 -9.52
N ILE A 20 -3.87 2.15 -9.03
CA ILE A 20 -2.95 2.45 -7.92
C ILE A 20 -2.11 3.69 -8.27
N PRO A 21 -1.98 4.69 -7.37
CA PRO A 21 -1.24 5.92 -7.67
C PRO A 21 0.24 5.66 -7.99
N ALA A 22 0.81 6.43 -8.92
CA ALA A 22 2.15 6.19 -9.46
C ALA A 22 3.26 6.18 -8.40
N MET A 23 3.13 6.97 -7.35
CA MET A 23 4.08 7.02 -6.23
C MET A 23 4.16 5.71 -5.45
N PHE A 24 3.09 4.92 -5.44
CA PHE A 24 3.03 3.60 -4.83
C PHE A 24 3.36 2.48 -5.80
N ARG A 25 3.89 2.76 -6.99
CA ARG A 25 4.30 1.72 -7.94
C ARG A 25 5.80 1.43 -7.85
N GLY A 26 6.16 0.16 -7.84
CA GLY A 26 7.54 -0.27 -7.60
C GLY A 26 7.62 -1.64 -6.92
N VAL A 27 8.78 -1.88 -6.32
CA VAL A 27 9.07 -3.09 -5.56
C VAL A 27 9.61 -2.66 -4.21
N TRP A 28 9.17 -3.32 -3.14
CA TRP A 28 9.63 -3.09 -1.77
C TRP A 28 9.92 -4.42 -1.08
N ALA A 29 10.82 -4.40 -0.11
CA ALA A 29 11.09 -5.51 0.80
C ALA A 29 11.58 -4.97 2.16
N GLU A 30 11.57 -5.76 3.22
CA GLU A 30 12.04 -5.30 4.55
C GLU A 30 13.52 -4.88 4.55
N THR A 31 14.32 -5.43 3.64
CA THR A 31 15.73 -5.10 3.49
C THR A 31 16.14 -5.04 2.02
N LYS A 32 17.22 -4.32 1.72
CA LYS A 32 17.82 -4.31 0.37
C LYS A 32 18.28 -5.70 -0.10
N ALA A 33 18.66 -6.59 0.82
CA ALA A 33 19.01 -7.97 0.47
C ALA A 33 17.77 -8.75 0.02
N ALA A 34 16.64 -8.57 0.72
CA ALA A 34 15.36 -9.20 0.37
C ALA A 34 14.82 -8.71 -0.98
N CYS A 35 15.22 -7.52 -1.46
CA CYS A 35 14.87 -7.07 -2.80
C CYS A 35 15.39 -7.97 -3.93
N ALA A 36 16.53 -8.64 -3.73
CA ALA A 36 17.10 -9.55 -4.72
C ALA A 36 16.40 -10.92 -4.73
N ASP A 37 15.63 -11.24 -3.69
CA ASP A 37 14.96 -12.51 -3.50
C ASP A 37 13.44 -12.33 -3.56
N ARG A 38 12.85 -12.61 -4.71
CA ARG A 38 11.39 -12.52 -4.92
C ARG A 38 10.61 -13.58 -4.15
N ALA A 39 11.26 -14.62 -3.64
CA ALA A 39 10.64 -15.62 -2.78
C ALA A 39 10.66 -15.20 -1.31
N ASN A 40 11.34 -14.10 -0.96
CA ASN A 40 11.40 -13.61 0.40
C ASN A 40 9.99 -13.17 0.87
N PRO A 41 9.53 -13.60 2.06
CA PRO A 41 8.18 -13.29 2.55
C PRO A 41 7.88 -11.79 2.66
N SER A 42 8.91 -10.94 2.78
CA SER A 42 8.75 -9.49 2.85
C SER A 42 8.60 -8.80 1.48
N TRP A 43 8.85 -9.52 0.38
CA TRP A 43 8.83 -8.97 -0.96
C TRP A 43 7.42 -8.57 -1.38
N LEU A 44 7.28 -7.36 -1.90
CA LEU A 44 6.03 -6.80 -2.37
C LEU A 44 6.25 -6.01 -3.65
N GLY A 45 5.63 -6.45 -4.73
CA GLY A 45 5.49 -5.66 -5.96
C GLY A 45 4.17 -4.92 -5.95
N ILE A 46 4.17 -3.65 -6.34
CA ILE A 46 2.94 -2.88 -6.57
C ILE A 46 2.99 -2.32 -7.98
N SER A 47 2.01 -2.69 -8.78
CA SER A 47 1.86 -2.27 -10.17
C SER A 47 0.64 -1.38 -10.33
N GLY A 48 0.26 -1.06 -11.58
CA GLY A 48 -0.86 -0.15 -11.82
C GLY A 48 -2.21 -0.63 -11.28
N ARG A 49 -2.40 -1.95 -11.11
CA ARG A 49 -3.68 -2.56 -10.70
C ARG A 49 -3.52 -3.81 -9.82
N THR A 50 -2.30 -4.14 -9.38
CA THR A 50 -2.04 -5.40 -8.69
C THR A 50 -1.01 -5.22 -7.58
N LEU A 51 -1.18 -6.01 -6.51
CA LEU A 51 -0.18 -6.26 -5.49
C LEU A 51 0.36 -7.68 -5.72
N GLN A 52 1.67 -7.82 -5.77
CA GLN A 52 2.34 -9.10 -5.95
C GLN A 52 3.08 -9.44 -4.66
N PHE A 53 2.63 -10.49 -4.00
CA PHE A 53 3.31 -11.12 -2.88
C PHE A 53 4.10 -12.34 -3.41
N PRO A 54 5.00 -12.94 -2.62
CA PRO A 54 5.78 -14.11 -3.05
C PRO A 54 4.93 -15.33 -3.36
N ASP A 55 3.82 -15.48 -2.63
CA ASP A 55 2.92 -16.63 -2.66
C ASP A 55 1.63 -16.37 -3.45
N ARG A 56 1.28 -15.11 -3.74
CA ARG A 56 0.02 -14.75 -4.38
C ARG A 56 0.03 -13.40 -5.08
N VAL A 57 -0.93 -13.22 -5.99
CA VAL A 57 -1.22 -11.94 -6.65
C VAL A 57 -2.61 -11.49 -6.23
N VAL A 58 -2.73 -10.22 -5.86
CA VAL A 58 -3.99 -9.57 -5.52
C VAL A 58 -4.31 -8.56 -6.61
N GLU A 59 -5.48 -8.69 -7.22
CA GLU A 59 -5.98 -7.75 -8.22
C GLU A 59 -6.87 -6.68 -7.58
N GLU A 60 -6.71 -5.45 -8.06
CA GLU A 60 -7.51 -4.30 -7.69
C GLU A 60 -9.00 -4.56 -7.95
N THR A 61 -9.81 -4.55 -6.89
CA THR A 61 -11.27 -4.56 -7.01
C THR A 61 -11.84 -3.17 -6.76
N LYS A 62 -11.33 -2.48 -5.73
CA LYS A 62 -11.63 -1.08 -5.43
C LYS A 62 -10.44 -0.41 -4.77
N ILE A 63 -10.29 0.90 -5.01
CA ILE A 63 -9.29 1.71 -4.33
C ILE A 63 -10.00 2.84 -3.60
N ASP A 64 -9.66 3.01 -2.32
CA ASP A 64 -9.86 4.27 -1.63
C ASP A 64 -8.55 5.05 -1.74
N LEU A 65 -8.65 6.30 -2.18
CA LEU A 65 -7.53 7.24 -2.28
C LEU A 65 -7.60 8.24 -1.12
N PRO A 66 -7.12 7.87 0.08
CA PRO A 66 -6.87 8.83 1.15
C PRO A 66 -5.62 9.68 0.89
N ALA A 67 -5.34 10.59 1.83
CA ALA A 67 -4.33 11.65 1.76
C ALA A 67 -3.06 11.27 0.98
N ALA A 68 -2.35 12.26 0.40
CA ALA A 68 -1.26 12.11 -0.58
C ALA A 68 -0.15 11.06 -0.29
N LEU A 69 -0.11 10.43 0.88
CA LEU A 69 0.84 9.41 1.31
C LEU A 69 0.20 8.10 1.76
N GLN A 70 -1.09 7.87 1.52
CA GLN A 70 -1.79 6.65 1.93
C GLN A 70 -2.73 6.14 0.82
N PHE A 71 -2.83 4.83 0.64
CA PHE A 71 -3.90 4.22 -0.18
C PHE A 71 -4.44 2.93 0.45
N VAL A 72 -5.69 2.61 0.12
CA VAL A 72 -6.33 1.36 0.51
C VAL A 72 -6.78 0.62 -0.74
N LEU A 73 -6.41 -0.64 -0.85
CA LEU A 73 -6.88 -1.55 -1.89
C LEU A 73 -7.77 -2.61 -1.26
N THR A 74 -8.95 -2.79 -1.83
CA THR A 74 -9.85 -3.90 -1.49
C THR A 74 -9.81 -4.91 -2.62
N ASP A 75 -9.67 -6.19 -2.27
CA ASP A 75 -9.69 -7.30 -3.23
C ASP A 75 -11.07 -7.97 -3.36
N ALA A 76 -11.17 -8.98 -4.23
CA ALA A 76 -12.41 -9.69 -4.50
C ALA A 76 -12.92 -10.53 -3.31
N THR A 77 -12.05 -10.83 -2.34
CA THR A 77 -12.41 -11.50 -1.08
C THR A 77 -12.84 -10.53 0.01
N ALA A 78 -12.95 -9.24 -0.32
CA ALA A 78 -13.17 -8.12 0.61
C ALA A 78 -12.04 -7.94 1.63
N ALA A 79 -10.85 -8.47 1.37
CA ALA A 79 -9.68 -8.16 2.18
C ALA A 79 -9.17 -6.76 1.84
N GLU A 80 -8.79 -6.01 2.87
CA GLU A 80 -8.28 -4.64 2.75
C GLU A 80 -6.77 -4.59 3.00
N TYR A 81 -6.07 -3.95 2.08
CA TYR A 81 -4.64 -3.68 2.18
C TYR A 81 -4.45 -2.18 2.23
N ARG A 82 -3.91 -1.68 3.33
CA ARG A 82 -3.66 -0.26 3.53
C ARG A 82 -2.16 -0.04 3.61
N PHE A 83 -1.68 0.87 2.78
CA PHE A 83 -0.27 1.22 2.68
C PHE A 83 -0.09 2.71 2.86
N THR A 84 0.97 3.07 3.57
CA THR A 84 1.44 4.44 3.73
C THR A 84 2.84 4.52 3.16
N ILE A 85 3.12 5.50 2.32
CA ILE A 85 4.46 5.76 1.80
C ILE A 85 5.03 7.01 2.46
N ASP A 86 6.34 7.04 2.72
CA ASP A 86 6.98 8.25 3.19
C ASP A 86 7.06 9.33 2.10
N ALA A 87 7.43 10.55 2.51
CA ALA A 87 7.50 11.69 1.60
C ALA A 87 8.56 11.52 0.49
N THR A 88 9.53 10.61 0.63
CA THR A 88 10.55 10.34 -0.39
C THR A 88 10.11 9.25 -1.37
N GLY A 89 9.14 8.43 -1.00
CA GLY A 89 8.73 7.27 -1.79
C GLY A 89 9.56 6.02 -1.51
N ASP A 90 10.47 6.08 -0.53
CA ASP A 90 11.45 5.01 -0.28
C ASP A 90 10.97 4.02 0.78
N ARG A 91 10.04 4.41 1.64
CA ARG A 91 9.52 3.53 2.70
C ARG A 91 8.04 3.33 2.54
N LEU A 92 7.63 2.07 2.50
CA LEU A 92 6.25 1.65 2.47
C LEU A 92 5.92 0.92 3.78
N THR A 93 4.91 1.39 4.49
CA THR A 93 4.43 0.83 5.75
C THR A 93 3.03 0.27 5.55
N ASP A 94 2.79 -0.98 5.95
CA ASP A 94 1.43 -1.54 5.98
C ASP A 94 0.76 -1.35 7.36
N THR A 95 -0.52 -1.73 7.45
CA THR A 95 -1.29 -1.66 8.71
C THR A 95 -0.80 -2.58 9.81
N ALA A 96 -0.04 -3.63 9.48
CA ALA A 96 0.61 -4.47 10.48
C ALA A 96 1.89 -3.82 11.05
N GLY A 97 2.26 -2.63 10.56
CA GLY A 97 3.47 -1.92 10.97
C GLY A 97 4.73 -2.43 10.29
N VAL A 98 4.61 -3.29 9.28
CA VAL A 98 5.78 -3.79 8.52
C VAL A 98 6.26 -2.68 7.61
N VAL A 99 7.52 -2.27 7.82
CA VAL A 99 8.19 -1.25 7.03
C VAL A 99 9.05 -1.94 5.99
N ARG A 100 8.81 -1.60 4.72
CA ARG A 100 9.58 -2.07 3.57
C ARG A 100 10.29 -0.91 2.92
N VAL A 101 11.53 -1.14 2.49
CA VAL A 101 12.33 -0.20 1.71
C VAL A 101 12.17 -0.48 0.22
N ARG A 102 12.17 0.59 -0.57
CA ARG A 102 12.11 0.49 -2.02
C ARG A 102 13.35 -0.21 -2.56
N CYS A 103 13.10 -1.17 -3.43
CA CYS A 103 14.13 -1.88 -4.16
C CYS A 103 14.59 -1.01 -5.33
N LEU A 104 15.75 -0.39 -5.15
CA LEU A 104 16.43 0.44 -6.16
C LEU A 104 17.22 -0.42 -7.14
#